data_AF-A0A1Q7N5C0-F1
#
_entry.id   AF-A0A1Q7N5C0-F1
#
_cell.length_a   1.000
_cell.length_b   1.000
_cell.length_c   1.000
_cell.angle_alpha   90.00
_cell.angle_beta   90.00
_cell.angle_gamma   90.00
#
_symmetry.space_group_name_H-M   'P 1'
#
loop_
_entity.id
_entity.type
_entity.pdbx_description
1 polymer ?
#
loop_
_entity_poly.entity_id
_entity_poly.type
_entity_poly.pdbx_seq_one_letter_code
_entity_poly.pdbx_strand_id
1 'polypeptide(L)'
;MVNRRAIFSGVLGAFVGAATPRAGSAEVAAADTCDVGPVVSAVDRLRDEVRRQRVFWELDPIRQHQKTFLRAFGKYPDFIEVGTDIWQDVYDWHVRYNQPMTISRDAQGRMTIMVMTTMVIMRPDLGATYIGLPYDNR
;
A
#
# COMPACT_ATOMS: atom_id res chain seq x y z
N MET A 1 22.59 7.31 -10.07
CA MET A 1 21.44 6.62 -10.69
C MET A 1 21.98 5.42 -11.46
N VAL A 2 21.76 4.20 -10.95
CA VAL A 2 22.36 2.97 -11.51
C VAL A 2 21.46 2.44 -12.63
N ASN A 3 22.07 2.20 -13.79
CA ASN A 3 21.39 1.84 -15.03
C ASN A 3 20.98 0.35 -15.01
N ARG A 4 19.67 0.07 -15.02
CA ARG A 4 19.08 -1.28 -14.87
C ARG A 4 19.37 -2.24 -16.04
N ARG A 5 20.12 -1.79 -17.06
CA ARG A 5 20.46 -2.57 -18.27
C ARG A 5 21.82 -3.26 -18.23
N ALA A 6 22.63 -3.04 -17.19
CA ALA A 6 23.99 -3.58 -17.11
C ALA A 6 24.11 -4.97 -16.44
N ILE A 7 23.00 -5.60 -16.01
CA ILE A 7 23.04 -6.83 -15.21
C ILE A 7 22.70 -8.11 -16.02
N PHE A 8 22.31 -8.00 -17.29
CA PHE A 8 21.85 -9.16 -18.08
C PHE A 8 22.78 -9.64 -19.20
N SER A 9 24.04 -9.18 -19.26
CA SER A 9 24.93 -9.48 -20.41
C SER A 9 26.21 -10.24 -20.09
N GLY A 10 26.28 -11.03 -19.01
CA GLY A 10 27.53 -11.75 -18.75
C GLY A 10 27.47 -12.83 -17.69
N VAL A 11 26.95 -14.00 -18.03
CA VAL A 11 27.52 -15.33 -17.71
C VAL A 11 26.97 -16.32 -18.74
N LEU A 12 27.72 -16.52 -19.83
CA LEU A 12 27.53 -17.63 -20.76
C LEU A 12 28.91 -17.98 -21.32
N GLY A 13 29.44 -19.14 -20.91
CA GLY A 13 30.56 -19.78 -21.61
C GLY A 13 31.77 -20.12 -20.75
N ALA A 14 31.71 -21.22 -19.99
CA ALA A 14 32.89 -22.00 -19.59
C ALA A 14 32.49 -23.38 -19.06
N PHE A 15 32.15 -24.32 -19.94
CA PHE A 15 32.36 -25.75 -19.67
C PHE A 15 32.91 -26.41 -20.94
N VAL A 16 34.23 -26.62 -20.92
CA VAL A 16 34.97 -27.47 -21.85
C VAL A 16 34.73 -28.91 -21.39
N GLY A 17 34.03 -29.70 -22.19
CA GLY A 17 33.77 -31.13 -21.95
C GLY A 17 34.01 -31.91 -23.23
N ALA A 18 34.96 -32.85 -23.17
CA ALA A 18 35.53 -33.57 -24.29
C ALA A 18 34.51 -34.37 -25.12
N ALA A 19 34.70 -34.36 -26.44
CA ALA A 19 33.98 -35.16 -27.41
C ALA A 19 34.32 -36.66 -27.27
N THR A 20 33.30 -37.49 -27.06
CA THR A 20 33.28 -38.91 -27.46
C THR A 20 31.91 -39.20 -28.07
N PRO A 21 31.80 -39.78 -29.28
CA PRO A 21 30.52 -40.17 -29.84
C PRO A 21 30.23 -41.61 -29.40
N ARG A 22 29.12 -41.83 -28.69
CA ARG A 22 28.54 -43.16 -28.54
C ARG A 22 27.06 -43.09 -28.91
N ALA A 23 26.75 -43.68 -30.06
CA ALA A 23 25.39 -43.93 -30.51
C ALA A 23 24.72 -44.97 -29.59
N GLY A 24 23.46 -44.72 -29.23
CA GLY A 24 22.64 -45.62 -28.44
C GLY A 24 21.34 -44.94 -28.02
N SER A 25 20.25 -45.33 -28.68
CA SER A 25 18.92 -44.77 -28.63
C SER A 25 18.17 -45.05 -27.32
N ALA A 26 17.22 -44.16 -27.02
CA ALA A 26 16.01 -44.31 -26.19
C ALA A 26 16.13 -44.17 -24.65
N GLU A 27 15.03 -43.66 -24.07
CA GLU A 27 14.73 -43.31 -22.66
C GLU A 27 15.36 -41.99 -22.15
N VAL A 28 14.63 -40.95 -21.74
CA VAL A 28 13.20 -40.75 -21.43
C VAL A 28 12.89 -39.31 -21.85
N ALA A 29 11.95 -39.12 -22.78
CA ALA A 29 11.27 -37.84 -22.88
C ALA A 29 10.40 -37.71 -21.63
N ALA A 30 11.01 -37.24 -20.54
CA ALA A 30 10.24 -36.74 -19.41
C ALA A 30 9.51 -35.53 -19.98
N ALA A 31 8.25 -35.75 -20.36
CA ALA A 31 7.30 -34.66 -20.47
C ALA A 31 7.32 -34.00 -19.10
N ASP A 32 8.12 -32.94 -18.97
CA ASP A 32 8.04 -31.98 -17.90
C ASP A 32 6.69 -31.29 -18.09
N THR A 33 5.64 -32.02 -17.73
CA THR A 33 4.31 -31.46 -17.54
C THR A 33 4.48 -30.51 -16.39
N CYS A 34 4.90 -29.28 -16.70
CA CYS A 34 4.97 -28.17 -15.77
C CYS A 34 3.63 -28.19 -15.02
N ASP A 35 3.66 -28.62 -13.77
CA ASP A 35 2.45 -28.73 -12.97
C ASP A 35 1.94 -27.30 -12.77
N VAL A 36 0.90 -26.96 -13.54
CA VAL A 36 0.34 -25.61 -13.60
C VAL A 36 -0.50 -25.34 -12.34
N GLY A 37 -0.89 -26.38 -11.59
CA GLY A 37 -1.71 -26.26 -10.37
C GLY A 37 -1.07 -25.36 -9.29
N PRO A 38 0.20 -25.61 -8.89
CA PRO A 38 0.95 -24.74 -7.99
C PRO A 38 1.05 -23.30 -8.48
N VAL A 39 1.23 -23.08 -9.79
CA VAL A 39 1.32 -21.72 -10.37
C VAL A 39 -0.03 -21.00 -10.27
N VAL A 40 -1.13 -21.67 -10.61
CA VAL A 40 -2.49 -21.08 -10.52
C VAL A 40 -2.82 -20.72 -9.07
N SER A 41 -2.54 -21.61 -8.12
CA SER A 41 -2.78 -21.33 -6.69
C SER A 41 -1.93 -20.18 -6.15
N ALA A 42 -0.68 -20.04 -6.59
CA ALA A 42 0.17 -18.91 -6.25
C ALA A 42 -0.36 -17.59 -6.83
N VAL A 43 -0.87 -17.61 -8.06
CA VAL A 43 -1.50 -16.45 -8.71
C VAL A 43 -2.79 -16.04 -7.98
N ASP A 44 -3.62 -16.99 -7.55
CA ASP A 44 -4.83 -16.70 -6.78
C ASP A 44 -4.49 -16.13 -5.40
N ARG A 45 -3.48 -16.68 -4.70
CA ARG A 45 -2.98 -16.09 -3.44
C ARG A 45 -2.47 -14.66 -3.64
N LEU A 46 -1.70 -14.41 -4.70
CA LEU A 46 -1.22 -13.06 -5.02
C LEU A 46 -2.38 -12.12 -5.35
N ARG A 47 -3.38 -12.58 -6.10
CA ARG A 47 -4.59 -11.81 -6.41
C ARG A 47 -5.34 -11.43 -5.14
N ASP A 48 -5.48 -12.35 -4.19
CA ASP A 48 -6.15 -12.11 -2.91
C ASP A 48 -5.38 -11.11 -2.05
N GLU A 49 -4.05 -11.22 -1.98
CA GLU A 49 -3.21 -10.25 -1.30
C GLU A 49 -3.32 -8.86 -1.93
N VAL A 50 -3.27 -8.78 -3.26
CA VAL A 50 -3.46 -7.52 -4.01
C VAL A 50 -4.86 -6.93 -3.77
N ARG A 51 -5.89 -7.75 -3.62
CA ARG A 51 -7.25 -7.28 -3.28
C ARG A 51 -7.32 -6.75 -1.86
N ARG A 52 -6.71 -7.44 -0.89
CA ARG A 52 -6.65 -6.99 0.51
C ARG A 52 -5.91 -5.66 0.65
N GLN A 53 -4.85 -5.44 -0.14
CA GLN A 53 -4.11 -4.18 -0.17
C GLN A 53 -4.95 -2.96 -0.62
N ARG A 54 -6.08 -3.18 -1.30
CA ARG A 54 -6.94 -2.10 -1.84
C ARG A 54 -8.01 -1.60 -0.87
N VAL A 55 -8.14 -2.22 0.31
CA VAL A 55 -9.11 -1.80 1.33
C VAL A 55 -8.39 -0.98 2.39
N PHE A 56 -8.64 0.33 2.38
CA PHE A 56 -8.07 1.29 3.36
C PHE A 56 -9.02 1.46 4.54
N TRP A 57 -9.00 0.49 5.45
CA TRP A 57 -9.88 0.47 6.62
C TRP A 57 -9.46 1.52 7.67
N GLU A 58 -8.17 1.86 7.72
CA GLU A 58 -7.58 2.84 8.65
C GLU A 58 -8.21 4.23 8.49
N LEU A 59 -8.56 4.58 7.25
CA LEU A 59 -9.20 5.85 6.93
C LEU A 59 -10.73 5.78 6.90
N ASP A 60 -11.33 4.60 7.08
CA ASP A 60 -12.79 4.46 6.92
C ASP A 60 -13.57 5.37 7.88
N PRO A 61 -13.22 5.49 9.18
CA PRO A 61 -13.92 6.38 10.08
C PRO A 61 -13.93 7.84 9.59
N ILE A 62 -12.78 8.37 9.17
CA ILE A 62 -12.68 9.74 8.63
C ILE A 62 -13.46 9.87 7.32
N ARG A 63 -13.38 8.88 6.43
CA ARG A 63 -14.10 8.89 5.15
C ARG A 63 -15.61 8.91 5.34
N GLN A 64 -16.17 8.24 6.34
CA GLN A 64 -17.61 8.28 6.60
C GLN A 64 -18.08 9.70 6.98
N HIS A 65 -17.31 10.40 7.81
CA HIS A 65 -17.58 11.79 8.18
C HIS A 65 -17.43 12.74 6.98
N GLN A 66 -16.37 12.56 6.18
CA GLN A 66 -16.19 13.32 4.94
C GLN A 66 -17.33 13.11 3.94
N LYS A 67 -17.78 11.86 3.72
CA LYS A 67 -18.91 11.55 2.84
C LYS A 67 -20.20 12.21 3.32
N THR A 68 -20.42 12.21 4.63
CA THR A 68 -21.60 12.84 5.24
C THR A 68 -21.58 14.35 5.02
N PHE A 69 -20.44 14.99 5.26
CA PHE A 69 -20.25 16.43 4.99
C PHE A 69 -20.40 16.76 3.50
N LEU A 70 -19.81 15.94 2.62
CA LEU A 70 -19.88 16.10 1.17
C LEU A 70 -21.33 16.07 0.64
N ARG A 71 -22.17 15.19 1.20
CA ARG A 71 -23.60 15.14 0.83
C ARG A 71 -24.36 16.41 1.24
N ALA A 72 -23.96 17.04 2.34
CA ALA A 72 -24.63 18.23 2.86
C ALA A 72 -24.16 19.52 2.18
N PHE A 73 -22.86 19.67 1.92
CA PHE A 73 -22.26 20.94 1.48
C PHE A 73 -21.69 20.90 0.04
N GLY A 74 -21.61 19.73 -0.59
CA GLY A 74 -21.07 19.58 -1.95
C GLY A 74 -19.54 19.71 -2.05
N LYS A 75 -18.84 19.80 -0.91
CA LYS A 75 -17.36 19.82 -0.83
C LYS A 75 -16.84 18.95 0.32
N TYR A 76 -15.54 18.67 0.33
CA TYR A 76 -14.89 18.08 1.50
C TYR A 76 -14.74 19.12 2.62
N PRO A 77 -14.77 18.68 3.90
CA PRO A 77 -14.55 19.58 5.03
C PRO A 77 -13.09 20.02 5.09
N ASP A 78 -12.86 21.25 5.54
CA ASP A 78 -11.50 21.76 5.77
C ASP A 78 -10.85 21.11 6.99
N PHE A 79 -11.60 20.90 8.08
CA PHE A 79 -11.09 20.39 9.35
C PHE A 79 -11.95 19.26 9.93
N ILE A 80 -11.28 18.30 10.57
CA ILE A 80 -11.90 17.28 11.42
C ILE A 80 -11.03 17.10 12.67
N GLU A 81 -11.64 17.12 13.84
CA GLU A 81 -10.96 16.81 15.09
C GLU A 81 -11.06 15.31 15.40
N VAL A 82 -9.96 14.69 15.82
CA VAL A 82 -9.91 13.25 16.12
C VAL A 82 -9.10 12.96 17.38
N GLY A 83 -9.37 11.81 18.00
CA GLY A 83 -8.57 11.26 19.10
C GLY A 83 -7.22 10.72 18.63
N THR A 84 -6.41 10.27 19.59
CA THR A 84 -5.03 9.81 19.34
C THR A 84 -4.93 8.59 18.43
N ASP A 85 -5.81 7.60 18.58
CA ASP A 85 -5.72 6.33 17.85
C ASP A 85 -6.03 6.56 16.37
N ILE A 86 -7.11 7.30 16.09
CA ILE A 86 -7.49 7.66 14.72
C ILE A 86 -6.41 8.52 14.06
N TRP A 87 -5.77 9.43 14.81
CA TRP A 87 -4.67 10.22 14.28
C TRP A 87 -3.45 9.35 13.94
N GLN A 88 -3.12 8.38 14.79
CA GLN A 88 -2.03 7.43 14.55
C GLN A 88 -2.33 6.50 13.37
N ASP A 89 -3.56 6.03 13.21
CA ASP A 89 -3.99 5.24 12.05
C ASP A 89 -3.78 6.01 10.73
N VAL A 90 -4.06 7.32 10.74
CA VAL A 90 -3.79 8.19 9.59
C VAL A 90 -2.29 8.31 9.33
N TYR A 91 -1.49 8.50 10.38
CA TYR A 91 -0.04 8.56 10.26
C TYR A 91 0.53 7.25 9.68
N ASP A 92 0.13 6.12 10.23
CA ASP A 92 0.54 4.78 9.79
C ASP A 92 0.11 4.49 8.35
N TRP A 93 -1.07 4.97 7.94
CA TRP A 93 -1.49 4.90 6.56
C TRP A 93 -0.53 5.65 5.63
N HIS A 94 -0.11 6.87 5.98
CA HIS A 94 0.87 7.60 5.15
C HIS A 94 2.20 6.87 5.06
N VAL A 95 2.70 6.34 6.19
CA VAL A 95 3.95 5.57 6.24
C VAL A 95 3.83 4.30 5.39
N ARG A 96 2.76 3.51 5.58
CA ARG A 96 2.53 2.23 4.89
C ARG A 96 2.48 2.39 3.38
N TYR A 97 1.87 3.47 2.89
CA TYR A 97 1.68 3.71 1.46
C TYR A 97 2.65 4.73 0.87
N ASN A 98 3.70 5.11 1.62
CA ASN A 98 4.69 6.12 1.22
C ASN A 98 4.05 7.40 0.65
N GLN A 99 2.92 7.81 1.23
CA GLN A 99 2.26 9.03 0.83
C GLN A 99 3.01 10.22 1.44
N PRO A 100 3.26 11.29 0.67
CA PRO A 100 3.77 12.54 1.24
C PRO A 100 2.83 13.00 2.34
N MET A 101 3.34 13.13 3.56
CA MET A 101 2.57 13.65 4.69
C MET A 101 3.03 15.06 5.04
N THR A 102 2.08 15.91 5.38
CA THR A 102 2.36 17.23 5.95
C THR A 102 1.83 17.25 7.36
N ILE A 103 2.77 17.21 8.32
CA ILE A 103 2.48 17.37 9.74
C ILE A 103 2.76 18.83 10.11
N SER A 104 1.80 19.47 10.78
CA SER A 104 1.92 20.84 11.25
C SER A 104 1.34 20.97 12.67
N ARG A 105 1.21 22.21 13.15
CA ARG A 105 0.45 22.55 14.35
C ARG A 105 -0.56 23.63 14.01
N ASP A 106 -1.74 23.56 14.64
CA ASP A 106 -2.72 24.63 14.55
C ASP A 106 -2.35 25.82 15.45
N ALA A 107 -3.18 26.87 15.44
CA ALA A 107 -2.97 28.07 16.25
C ALA A 107 -2.96 27.78 17.77
N GLN A 108 -3.59 26.69 18.18
CA GLN A 108 -3.68 26.19 19.55
C GLN A 108 -2.53 25.22 19.89
N GLY A 109 -1.59 24.99 18.96
CA GLY A 109 -0.44 24.12 19.14
C GLY A 109 -0.73 22.63 19.01
N ARG A 110 -1.96 22.24 18.65
CA ARG A 110 -2.37 20.84 18.43
C ARG A 110 -1.78 20.33 17.14
N MET A 111 -1.36 19.07 17.13
CA MET A 111 -0.77 18.47 15.93
C MET A 111 -1.82 18.27 14.85
N THR A 112 -1.46 18.57 13.62
CA THR A 112 -2.33 18.39 12.46
C THR A 112 -1.65 17.54 11.40
N ILE A 113 -2.44 16.77 10.65
CA ILE A 113 -1.99 16.01 9.50
C ILE A 113 -2.98 16.20 8.35
N MET A 114 -2.46 16.44 7.14
CA MET A 114 -3.30 16.59 5.95
C MET A 114 -3.72 15.21 5.41
N VAL A 115 -5.02 15.00 5.21
CA VAL A 115 -5.58 13.81 4.54
C VAL A 115 -6.44 14.27 3.36
N MET A 116 -5.94 14.03 2.15
CA MET A 116 -6.53 14.60 0.93
C MET A 116 -6.60 16.13 1.01
N THR A 117 -7.80 16.68 1.20
CA THR A 117 -8.04 18.13 1.34
C THR A 117 -8.45 18.52 2.76
N THR A 118 -8.57 17.56 3.67
CA THR A 118 -9.04 17.78 5.05
C THR A 118 -7.86 17.74 6.00
N MET A 119 -7.73 18.77 6.83
CA MET A 119 -6.77 18.82 7.91
C MET A 119 -7.33 18.12 9.15
N VAL A 120 -6.69 17.02 9.54
CA VAL A 120 -7.06 16.21 10.70
C VAL A 120 -6.30 16.74 11.92
N ILE A 121 -7.02 17.21 12.93
CA ILE A 121 -6.48 17.85 14.13
C ILE A 121 -6.55 16.87 15.30
N MET A 122 -5.41 16.63 15.96
CA MET A 122 -5.33 15.73 17.11
C MET A 122 -5.88 16.40 18.39
N ARG A 123 -6.80 15.70 19.07
CA ARG A 123 -7.35 16.04 20.38
C ARG A 123 -6.89 15.01 21.42
N PRO A 124 -5.70 15.18 22.01
CA PRO A 124 -5.19 14.25 23.03
C PRO A 124 -5.99 14.32 24.34
N ASP A 125 -6.79 15.36 24.53
CA ASP A 125 -7.66 15.59 25.68
C ASP A 125 -8.99 14.81 25.60
N LEU A 126 -9.34 14.29 24.43
CA LEU A 126 -10.57 13.53 24.20
C LEU A 126 -10.28 12.03 24.12
N GLY A 127 -11.33 11.21 24.04
CA GLY A 127 -11.20 9.76 23.92
C GLY A 127 -10.36 9.35 22.71
N ALA A 128 -9.63 8.26 22.83
CA ALA A 128 -8.65 7.82 21.82
C ALA A 128 -9.26 7.57 20.43
N THR A 129 -10.49 7.05 20.38
CA THR A 129 -11.25 6.81 19.14
C THR A 129 -12.25 7.92 18.80
N TYR A 130 -12.15 9.09 19.44
CA TYR A 130 -13.07 10.20 19.23
C TYR A 130 -12.98 10.72 17.79
N ILE A 131 -14.13 11.09 17.22
CA ILE A 131 -14.22 11.82 15.94
C ILE A 131 -15.24 12.93 16.11
N GLY A 132 -14.78 14.16 15.93
CA GLY A 132 -15.59 15.38 15.98
C GLY A 132 -16.39 15.60 14.71
N LEU A 133 -17.32 16.55 14.78
CA LEU A 133 -18.06 17.00 13.61
C LEU A 133 -17.12 17.73 12.64
N PRO A 134 -17.11 17.39 11.34
CA PRO A 134 -16.34 18.14 10.37
C PRO A 134 -16.84 19.58 10.22
N TYR A 135 -15.91 20.51 10.00
CA TYR A 135 -16.24 21.93 9.83
C TYR A 135 -15.26 22.64 8.90
N ASP A 136 -15.69 23.79 8.40
CA ASP A 136 -14.88 24.67 7.56
C ASP A 136 -14.34 25.86 8.34
N ASN A 137 -13.28 26.49 7.81
CA ASN A 137 -12.90 27.80 8.32
C ASN A 137 -14.01 28.80 7.96
N ARG A 138 -14.55 29.52 8.95
CA ARG A 138 -15.48 30.63 8.69
C ARG A 138 -14.72 31.90 8.34
#